data_AF-A0A174WU85-F1
#
_entry.id   AF-A0A174WU85-F1
#
_cell.length_a   1.000
_cell.length_b   1.000
_cell.length_c   1.000
_cell.angle_alpha   90.00
_cell.angle_beta   90.00
_cell.angle_gamma   90.00
#
_symmetry.space_group_name_H-M   'P 1'
#
loop_
_entity.id
_entity.type
_entity.pdbx_description
1 polymer ?
#
loop_
_entity_poly.entity_id
_entity_poly.type
_entity_poly.pdbx_seq_one_letter_code
_entity_poly.pdbx_strand_id
1 'polypeptide(L)'
;MRKTLFRLSMIAFTLLGMQSTLTAQEKTPLNQVVNTLKERISLAGYAQLGYTYDDAADPDNTFDIKRIIFMAHGKITDRWTCDFMYDFYNGGMLLEVYTDYRILSGLTARIGEFKVPYTIENELSPTTVELINCYSQSVCYLAGVSGSDKCYGMTSGRDIGMMIHGKLFHDFLQYKFAVMNGQGLNTKDKNSQKDVIGNLMVYPNKWLSVGGSFIRGTGHAIGDSQYSGIKAGENYAKKRLSLGGVVTTSAFNFRTEYLAGKDRNVKSEGFYATGSVRLLQNFDFIASFDYFNPNKAADFKQNNYIAGLQYWFYPRCRVQAQYTFCDKKGDGQKDSNLIQAQVQVRF
;
A
#
# COMPACT_ATOMS: atom_id res chain seq x y z
N MET A 1 51.86 -15.23 -15.34
CA MET A 1 51.46 -13.80 -15.30
C MET A 1 51.62 -13.02 -16.63
N ARG A 2 52.15 -13.59 -17.73
CA ARG A 2 52.39 -12.84 -18.98
C ARG A 2 51.33 -13.02 -20.08
N LYS A 3 50.37 -13.95 -19.92
CA LYS A 3 49.27 -14.20 -20.88
C LYS A 3 47.93 -13.54 -20.49
N THR A 4 47.81 -13.01 -19.27
CA THR A 4 46.58 -12.36 -18.78
C THR A 4 46.56 -10.85 -19.06
N LEU A 5 47.72 -10.19 -19.19
CA LEU A 5 47.79 -8.77 -19.52
C LEU A 5 47.40 -8.46 -20.97
N PHE A 6 47.64 -9.39 -21.91
CA PHE A 6 47.36 -9.16 -23.33
C PHE A 6 45.87 -9.28 -23.71
N ARG A 7 45.04 -9.86 -22.82
CA ARG A 7 43.58 -9.92 -23.01
C ARG A 7 42.84 -8.73 -22.38
N LEU A 8 43.45 -8.02 -21.43
CA LEU A 8 42.87 -6.79 -20.86
C LEU A 8 43.08 -5.57 -21.77
N SER A 9 44.15 -5.52 -22.57
CA SER A 9 44.40 -4.38 -23.47
C SER A 9 43.42 -4.32 -24.66
N MET A 10 42.85 -5.45 -25.07
CA MET A 10 41.92 -5.51 -26.22
C MET A 10 40.48 -5.10 -25.84
N ILE A 11 40.08 -5.25 -24.57
CA ILE A 11 38.77 -4.80 -24.06
C ILE A 11 38.77 -3.29 -23.79
N ALA A 12 39.92 -2.72 -23.40
CA ALA A 12 40.07 -1.28 -23.21
C ALA A 12 39.94 -0.50 -24.53
N PHE A 13 40.40 -1.06 -25.67
CA PHE A 13 40.29 -0.39 -26.96
C PHE A 13 38.89 -0.44 -27.59
N THR A 14 38.04 -1.41 -27.24
CA THR A 14 36.63 -1.42 -27.65
C THR A 14 35.76 -0.47 -26.83
N LEU A 15 36.16 -0.15 -25.59
CA LEU A 15 35.46 0.83 -24.74
C LEU A 15 35.81 2.28 -25.07
N LEU A 16 36.99 2.54 -25.61
CA LEU A 16 37.38 3.89 -26.10
C LEU A 16 36.74 4.26 -27.44
N GLY A 17 36.28 3.27 -28.23
CA GLY A 17 35.51 3.50 -29.46
C GLY A 17 34.01 3.77 -29.24
N MET A 18 33.48 3.54 -28.03
CA MET A 18 32.09 3.84 -27.66
C MET A 18 31.93 5.15 -26.88
N GLN A 19 33.03 5.78 -26.46
CA GLN A 19 32.99 7.07 -25.76
C GLN A 19 32.71 8.25 -26.71
N SER A 20 32.94 8.10 -28.01
CA SER A 20 32.67 9.12 -29.02
C SER A 20 31.19 9.22 -29.45
N THR A 21 30.31 8.32 -28.98
CA THR A 21 28.85 8.42 -29.21
C THR A 21 28.06 9.00 -28.03
N LEU A 22 28.70 9.33 -26.91
CA LEU A 22 28.03 9.91 -25.73
C LEU A 22 28.32 11.40 -25.51
N THR A 23 29.13 12.03 -26.36
CA THR A 23 29.34 13.49 -26.37
C THR A 23 28.66 14.14 -27.57
N ALA A 24 27.35 13.92 -27.69
CA ALA A 24 26.47 14.76 -28.49
C ALA A 24 25.26 15.14 -27.62
N GLN A 25 25.53 15.64 -26.41
CA GLN A 25 24.52 16.39 -25.68
C GLN A 25 24.49 17.78 -26.32
N GLU A 26 23.73 17.88 -27.41
CA GLU A 26 23.27 19.16 -27.95
C GLU A 26 22.79 20.01 -26.78
N LYS A 27 23.13 21.31 -26.80
CA LYS A 27 22.55 22.29 -25.88
C LYS A 27 21.07 22.42 -26.22
N THR A 28 20.27 21.45 -25.79
CA THR A 28 18.82 21.50 -25.87
C THR A 28 18.40 22.76 -25.13
N PRO A 29 17.76 23.74 -25.79
CA PRO A 29 17.34 24.97 -25.14
C PRO A 29 16.52 24.62 -23.90
N LEU A 30 16.72 25.36 -22.79
CA LEU A 30 16.03 25.12 -21.52
C LEU A 30 14.52 24.93 -21.72
N ASN A 31 13.92 25.68 -22.63
CA ASN A 31 12.50 25.58 -22.98
C ASN A 31 12.12 24.22 -23.56
N GLN A 32 12.97 23.60 -24.38
CA GLN A 32 12.72 22.29 -24.96
C GLN A 32 12.90 21.17 -23.92
N VAL A 33 13.84 21.32 -22.98
CA VAL A 33 13.96 20.43 -21.81
C VAL A 33 12.73 20.55 -20.91
N VAL A 34 12.31 21.77 -20.59
CA VAL A 34 11.11 22.05 -19.76
C VAL A 34 9.84 21.52 -20.42
N ASN A 35 9.66 21.71 -21.72
CA ASN A 35 8.50 21.18 -22.45
C ASN A 35 8.51 19.65 -22.47
N THR A 36 9.66 19.02 -22.72
CA THR A 36 9.80 17.55 -22.68
C THR A 36 9.50 16.98 -21.30
N LEU A 37 9.98 17.65 -20.23
CA LEU A 37 9.67 17.26 -18.85
C LEU A 37 8.19 17.46 -18.53
N LYS A 38 7.58 18.56 -18.96
CA LYS A 38 6.15 18.85 -18.75
C LYS A 38 5.24 17.85 -19.46
N GLU A 39 5.62 17.39 -20.65
CA GLU A 39 4.83 16.42 -21.42
C GLU A 39 4.97 14.98 -20.91
N ARG A 40 6.08 14.67 -20.23
CA ARG A 40 6.43 13.30 -19.82
C ARG A 40 6.37 13.07 -18.33
N ILE A 41 6.41 14.11 -17.50
CA ILE A 41 6.43 14.00 -16.05
C ILE A 41 5.19 14.68 -15.47
N SER A 42 4.40 13.91 -14.73
CA SER A 42 3.33 14.41 -13.89
C SER A 42 3.76 14.34 -12.44
N LEU A 43 3.63 15.46 -11.73
CA LEU A 43 3.92 15.56 -10.30
C LEU A 43 2.61 15.70 -9.53
N ALA A 44 2.54 15.05 -8.37
CA ALA A 44 1.42 15.16 -7.45
C ALA A 44 1.92 15.06 -6.01
N GLY A 45 1.14 15.56 -5.07
CA GLY A 45 1.51 15.44 -3.66
C GLY A 45 0.32 15.63 -2.73
N TYR A 46 0.51 15.28 -1.47
CA TYR A 46 -0.46 15.58 -0.43
C TYR A 46 0.17 15.67 0.94
N ALA A 47 -0.45 16.46 1.80
CA ALA A 47 -0.16 16.53 3.23
C ALA A 47 -1.43 16.21 4.03
N GLN A 48 -1.25 15.47 5.13
CA GLN A 48 -2.31 15.17 6.09
C GLN A 48 -1.84 15.59 7.48
N LEU A 49 -2.51 16.59 8.06
CA LEU A 49 -2.25 17.12 9.38
C LEU A 49 -3.42 16.75 10.28
N GLY A 50 -3.15 16.32 11.50
CA GLY A 50 -4.15 15.73 12.36
C GLY A 50 -4.09 16.18 13.81
N TYR A 51 -5.16 15.82 14.51
CA TYR A 51 -5.25 15.78 15.95
C TYR A 51 -5.80 14.42 16.34
N THR A 52 -5.21 13.81 17.37
CA THR A 52 -5.62 12.51 17.88
C THR A 52 -5.72 12.57 19.40
N TYR A 53 -6.86 12.14 19.92
CA TYR A 53 -7.07 11.86 21.34
C TYR A 53 -7.45 10.39 21.48
N ASP A 54 -6.75 9.64 22.34
CA ASP A 54 -7.01 8.24 22.65
C ASP A 54 -7.00 8.05 24.16
N ASP A 55 -8.07 7.49 24.74
CA ASP A 55 -8.17 7.18 26.17
C ASP A 55 -7.82 5.73 26.53
N ALA A 56 -7.12 5.03 25.63
CA ALA A 56 -6.57 3.70 25.87
C ALA A 56 -5.68 3.62 27.13
N ALA A 57 -5.17 2.42 27.43
CA ALA A 57 -4.43 2.13 28.66
C ALA A 57 -3.33 3.15 28.99
N ASP A 58 -2.66 3.67 27.95
CA ASP A 58 -1.78 4.82 28.01
C ASP A 58 -2.44 5.98 27.24
N PRO A 59 -3.16 6.89 27.93
CA PRO A 59 -3.88 7.97 27.26
C PRO A 59 -2.92 8.90 26.52
N ASP A 60 -3.31 9.30 25.31
CA ASP A 60 -2.54 10.21 24.47
C ASP A 60 -3.43 11.32 23.90
N ASN A 61 -2.82 12.48 23.69
CA ASN A 61 -3.44 13.64 23.07
C ASN A 61 -2.39 14.47 22.36
N THR A 62 -2.47 14.53 21.03
CA THR A 62 -1.43 15.16 20.22
C THR A 62 -1.95 15.77 18.93
N PHE A 63 -1.31 16.86 18.51
CA PHE A 63 -1.34 17.32 17.12
C PHE A 63 -0.22 16.63 16.36
N ASP A 64 -0.54 16.05 15.21
CA ASP A 64 0.38 15.22 14.46
C ASP A 64 0.41 15.57 12.97
N ILE A 65 1.52 15.20 12.34
CA ILE A 65 1.62 15.12 10.90
C ILE A 65 1.43 13.64 10.58
N LYS A 66 0.34 13.29 9.88
CA LYS A 66 0.11 11.90 9.51
C LYS A 66 1.02 11.49 8.35
N ARG A 67 1.10 12.32 7.30
CA ARG A 67 1.81 12.01 6.03
C ARG A 67 2.21 13.28 5.28
N ILE A 68 3.36 13.25 4.61
CA ILE A 68 3.75 14.25 3.62
C ILE A 68 4.27 13.52 2.38
N ILE A 69 3.41 13.29 1.39
CA ILE A 69 3.74 12.46 0.23
C ILE A 69 3.99 13.30 -1.01
N PHE A 70 5.03 12.95 -1.75
CA PHE A 70 5.27 13.39 -3.11
C PHE A 70 5.28 12.20 -4.06
N MET A 71 4.73 12.40 -5.26
CA MET A 71 4.62 11.41 -6.32
C MET A 71 5.11 12.01 -7.62
N ALA A 72 5.88 11.23 -8.37
CA ALA A 72 6.26 11.56 -9.75
C ALA A 72 5.93 10.37 -10.64
N HIS A 73 5.20 10.64 -11.72
CA HIS A 73 4.92 9.69 -12.79
C HIS A 73 5.65 10.13 -14.06
N GLY A 74 6.52 9.27 -14.59
CA GLY A 74 7.30 9.52 -15.79
C GLY A 74 6.89 8.61 -16.94
N LYS A 75 6.45 9.19 -18.06
CA LYS A 75 6.19 8.51 -19.34
C LYS A 75 7.47 8.49 -20.19
N ILE A 76 8.19 7.37 -20.16
CA ILE A 76 9.44 7.20 -20.91
C ILE A 76 9.14 6.95 -22.40
N THR A 77 8.16 6.10 -22.68
CA THR A 77 7.59 5.86 -24.02
C THR A 77 6.09 5.63 -23.91
N ASP A 78 5.40 5.37 -25.03
CA ASP A 78 3.98 4.98 -25.00
C ASP A 78 3.71 3.62 -24.35
N ARG A 79 4.76 2.82 -24.09
CA ARG A 79 4.65 1.51 -23.44
C ARG A 79 5.43 1.41 -22.14
N TRP A 80 6.19 2.44 -21.78
CA TRP A 80 7.11 2.38 -20.65
C TRP A 80 6.90 3.56 -19.73
N THR A 81 6.57 3.28 -18.46
CA THR A 81 6.44 4.29 -17.42
C THR A 81 7.33 3.99 -16.22
N CYS A 82 7.65 5.02 -15.44
CA CYS A 82 8.36 4.91 -14.18
C CYS A 82 7.62 5.74 -13.14
N ASP A 83 7.39 5.18 -11.97
CA ASP A 83 6.64 5.79 -10.89
C ASP A 83 7.51 5.86 -9.63
N PHE A 84 7.42 6.98 -8.94
CA PHE A 84 8.17 7.29 -7.73
C PHE A 84 7.24 7.89 -6.68
N MET A 85 7.34 7.42 -5.44
CA MET A 85 6.61 7.97 -4.29
C MET A 85 7.52 8.03 -3.07
N TYR A 86 7.59 9.20 -2.43
CA TYR A 86 8.38 9.44 -1.23
C TYR A 86 7.51 10.06 -0.13
N ASP A 87 7.64 9.55 1.09
CA ASP A 87 7.11 10.19 2.30
C ASP A 87 8.21 11.05 2.92
N PHE A 88 7.95 12.32 3.17
CA PHE A 88 8.87 13.24 3.84
C PHE A 88 8.70 13.26 5.35
N TYR A 89 7.69 12.58 5.89
CA TYR A 89 7.47 12.54 7.33
C TYR A 89 8.55 11.72 8.05
N ASN A 90 8.91 12.14 9.27
CA ASN A 90 9.76 11.44 10.24
C ASN A 90 11.06 10.81 9.68
N GLY A 91 11.92 11.63 9.08
CA GLY A 91 13.21 11.17 8.52
C GLY A 91 13.13 10.71 7.05
N GLY A 92 11.91 10.59 6.53
CA GLY A 92 11.62 10.31 5.14
C GLY A 92 11.80 8.84 4.76
N MET A 93 10.96 8.38 3.83
CA MET A 93 10.92 6.98 3.43
C MET A 93 10.53 6.86 1.96
N LEU A 94 11.33 6.12 1.20
CA LEU A 94 10.96 5.70 -0.15
C LEU A 94 9.79 4.73 -0.02
N LEU A 95 8.65 5.06 -0.62
CA LEU A 95 7.46 4.19 -0.59
C LEU A 95 7.36 3.37 -1.87
N GLU A 96 7.52 4.00 -3.03
CA GLU A 96 7.38 3.31 -4.31
C GLU A 96 8.48 3.76 -5.27
N VAL A 97 9.09 2.80 -5.93
CA VAL A 97 9.90 3.02 -7.12
C VAL A 97 9.75 1.80 -8.02
N TYR A 98 9.03 1.96 -9.12
CA TYR A 98 8.81 0.85 -10.04
C TYR A 98 8.67 1.34 -11.46
N THR A 99 8.79 0.40 -12.38
CA THR A 99 8.61 0.65 -13.80
C THR A 99 7.65 -0.36 -14.40
N ASP A 100 6.76 0.13 -15.25
CA ASP A 100 5.82 -0.68 -16.02
C ASP A 100 6.23 -0.70 -17.48
N TYR A 101 6.24 -1.90 -18.06
CA TYR A 101 6.34 -2.12 -19.50
C TYR A 101 5.09 -2.83 -20.02
N ARG A 102 4.32 -2.14 -20.86
CA ARG A 102 3.13 -2.67 -21.53
C ARG A 102 3.55 -3.55 -22.70
N ILE A 103 3.45 -4.87 -22.52
CA ILE A 103 3.79 -5.88 -23.52
C ILE A 103 2.74 -5.86 -24.64
N LEU A 104 1.47 -5.97 -24.26
CA LEU A 104 0.32 -5.88 -25.16
C LEU A 104 -0.89 -5.28 -24.42
N SER A 105 -1.99 -5.02 -25.12
CA SER A 105 -3.21 -4.52 -24.49
C SER A 105 -3.74 -5.52 -23.45
N GLY A 106 -3.81 -5.11 -22.19
CA GLY A 106 -4.24 -6.00 -21.10
C GLY A 106 -3.14 -6.90 -20.52
N LEU A 107 -1.86 -6.67 -20.86
CA LEU A 107 -0.70 -7.35 -20.26
C LEU A 107 0.47 -6.38 -20.07
N THR A 108 0.76 -6.09 -18.82
CA THR A 108 1.86 -5.22 -18.37
C THR A 108 2.74 -5.97 -17.39
N ALA A 109 4.05 -5.79 -17.53
CA ALA A 109 5.04 -6.25 -16.56
C ALA A 109 5.52 -5.08 -15.72
N ARG A 110 5.52 -5.26 -14.40
CA ARG A 110 6.05 -4.33 -13.40
C ARG A 110 7.27 -4.93 -12.72
N ILE A 111 8.27 -4.10 -12.45
CA ILE A 111 9.38 -4.44 -11.53
C ILE A 111 9.70 -3.24 -10.66
N GLY A 112 9.99 -3.50 -9.37
CA GLY A 112 10.39 -2.49 -8.41
C GLY A 112 9.71 -2.69 -7.06
N GLU A 113 9.68 -1.62 -6.27
CA GLU A 113 9.02 -1.56 -4.98
C GLU A 113 7.66 -0.86 -5.11
N PHE A 114 6.60 -1.56 -4.72
CA PHE A 114 5.23 -1.10 -4.87
C PHE A 114 4.29 -1.77 -3.85
N LYS A 115 3.04 -1.31 -3.78
CA LYS A 115 2.00 -1.95 -2.96
C LYS A 115 1.80 -3.40 -3.35
N VAL A 116 1.88 -4.29 -2.36
CA VAL A 116 1.54 -5.70 -2.52
C VAL A 116 0.08 -5.78 -2.97
N PRO A 117 -0.25 -6.48 -4.07
CA PRO A 117 -1.62 -6.55 -4.59
C PRO A 117 -2.49 -7.51 -3.76
N TYR A 118 -2.49 -7.33 -2.45
CA TYR A 118 -3.22 -8.11 -1.46
C TYR A 118 -4.14 -7.17 -0.68
N THR A 119 -5.41 -7.57 -0.57
CA THR A 119 -6.55 -6.79 -0.06
C THR A 119 -6.99 -5.64 -0.96
N ILE A 120 -8.28 -5.31 -0.93
CA ILE A 120 -8.80 -4.15 -1.68
C ILE A 120 -8.26 -2.86 -1.06
N GLU A 121 -8.29 -2.77 0.27
CA GLU A 121 -7.91 -1.56 1.00
C GLU A 121 -6.45 -1.20 0.84
N ASN A 122 -5.54 -2.19 0.89
CA ASN A 122 -4.11 -1.92 0.81
C ASN A 122 -3.75 -1.18 -0.47
N GLU A 123 -4.43 -1.46 -1.58
CA GLU A 123 -4.15 -0.83 -2.87
C GLU A 123 -4.63 0.63 -2.98
N LEU A 124 -5.57 1.05 -2.12
CA LEU A 124 -6.14 2.39 -2.16
C LEU A 124 -5.18 3.44 -1.60
N SER A 125 -5.26 4.67 -2.11
CA SER A 125 -4.49 5.79 -1.53
C SER A 125 -5.07 6.19 -0.17
N PRO A 126 -4.24 6.54 0.82
CA PRO A 126 -4.69 7.20 2.05
C PRO A 126 -5.55 8.46 1.81
N THR A 127 -5.41 9.08 0.64
CA THR A 127 -6.20 10.28 0.28
C THR A 127 -7.61 9.99 -0.20
N THR A 128 -7.91 8.73 -0.54
CA THR A 128 -9.20 8.29 -1.11
C THR A 128 -10.02 7.46 -0.15
N VAL A 129 -9.39 6.86 0.87
CA VAL A 129 -10.12 6.11 1.90
C VAL A 129 -10.86 7.06 2.85
N GLU A 130 -11.91 6.56 3.46
CA GLU A 130 -12.84 7.30 4.30
C GLU A 130 -12.23 7.56 5.69
N LEU A 131 -11.52 6.58 6.26
CA LEU A 131 -11.02 6.60 7.63
C LEU A 131 -9.70 7.39 7.78
N ILE A 132 -9.56 8.16 8.87
CA ILE A 132 -8.35 8.97 9.15
C ILE A 132 -7.14 8.08 9.39
N ASN A 133 -7.26 7.07 10.26
CA ASN A 133 -6.17 6.11 10.52
C ASN A 133 -5.82 5.22 9.31
N CYS A 134 -6.65 5.25 8.27
CA CYS A 134 -6.53 4.45 7.05
C CYS A 134 -6.56 2.94 7.32
N TYR A 135 -7.43 2.26 6.58
CA TYR A 135 -7.57 0.81 6.54
C TYR A 135 -8.03 0.15 7.85
N SER A 136 -8.65 -1.01 7.72
CA SER A 136 -9.07 -1.86 8.82
C SER A 136 -7.88 -2.47 9.57
N GLN A 137 -8.10 -2.88 10.82
CA GLN A 137 -7.10 -3.57 11.65
C GLN A 137 -6.57 -4.83 10.98
N SER A 138 -7.48 -5.60 10.37
CA SER A 138 -7.13 -6.85 9.69
C SER A 138 -6.26 -6.63 8.46
N VAL A 139 -6.51 -5.59 7.67
CA VAL A 139 -5.65 -5.18 6.54
C VAL A 139 -4.31 -4.68 7.07
N CYS A 140 -4.32 -3.82 8.08
CA CYS A 140 -3.12 -3.31 8.72
C CYS A 140 -2.17 -4.45 9.17
N TYR A 141 -2.71 -5.47 9.81
CA TYR A 141 -1.97 -6.64 10.27
C TYR A 141 -1.55 -7.57 9.13
N LEU A 142 -2.51 -8.04 8.32
CA LEU A 142 -2.27 -9.11 7.34
C LEU A 142 -1.57 -8.64 6.07
N ALA A 143 -1.68 -7.36 5.70
CA ALA A 143 -0.94 -6.80 4.57
C ALA A 143 0.35 -6.08 5.02
N GLY A 144 0.60 -5.95 6.33
CA GLY A 144 1.77 -5.24 6.84
C GLY A 144 1.71 -3.72 6.63
N VAL A 145 0.50 -3.16 6.60
CA VAL A 145 0.35 -1.71 6.39
C VAL A 145 0.79 -0.93 7.61
N SER A 146 0.55 -1.48 8.81
CA SER A 146 1.03 -0.93 10.06
C SER A 146 2.03 -1.85 10.75
N GLY A 147 2.66 -1.38 11.82
CA GLY A 147 3.53 -2.21 12.66
C GLY A 147 2.79 -3.14 13.64
N SER A 148 1.49 -3.40 13.41
CA SER A 148 0.67 -4.23 14.29
C SER A 148 1.08 -5.71 14.28
N ASP A 149 1.61 -6.21 13.17
CA ASP A 149 2.32 -7.50 13.14
C ASP A 149 3.82 -7.28 13.41
N LYS A 150 4.25 -7.48 14.65
CA LYS A 150 5.66 -7.32 15.05
C LYS A 150 6.63 -8.25 14.31
N CYS A 151 6.15 -9.39 13.80
CA CYS A 151 7.00 -10.27 13.01
C CYS A 151 7.33 -9.69 11.64
N TYR A 152 6.41 -8.91 11.07
CA TYR A 152 6.54 -8.34 9.73
C TYR A 152 7.01 -6.88 9.74
N GLY A 153 6.56 -6.10 10.72
CA GLY A 153 6.86 -4.68 10.87
C GLY A 153 5.98 -3.77 10.03
N MET A 154 6.32 -2.48 10.04
CA MET A 154 5.65 -1.41 9.30
C MET A 154 6.20 -1.36 7.87
N THR A 155 5.50 -1.95 6.90
CA THR A 155 5.92 -1.93 5.49
C THR A 155 5.06 -1.02 4.63
N SER A 156 4.06 -0.36 5.24
CA SER A 156 3.05 0.42 4.52
C SER A 156 2.37 -0.38 3.40
N GLY A 157 2.33 -1.72 3.55
CA GLY A 157 1.70 -2.63 2.61
C GLY A 157 2.47 -2.83 1.30
N ARG A 158 3.78 -2.59 1.33
CA ARG A 158 4.65 -2.60 0.15
C ARG A 158 5.77 -3.60 0.29
N ASP A 159 6.29 -4.00 -0.87
CA ASP A 159 7.42 -4.89 -1.01
C ASP A 159 8.07 -4.72 -2.38
N ILE A 160 9.28 -5.25 -2.55
CA ILE A 160 10.00 -5.27 -3.81
C ILE A 160 9.81 -6.60 -4.54
N GLY A 161 9.54 -6.52 -5.84
CA GLY A 161 9.35 -7.72 -6.66
C GLY A 161 9.00 -7.43 -8.11
N MET A 162 8.39 -8.42 -8.74
CA MET A 162 7.89 -8.36 -10.11
C MET A 162 6.41 -8.72 -10.13
N MET A 163 5.65 -8.10 -11.03
CA MET A 163 4.23 -8.38 -11.22
C MET A 163 3.86 -8.39 -12.70
N ILE A 164 3.00 -9.34 -13.08
CA ILE A 164 2.27 -9.29 -14.35
C ILE A 164 0.83 -8.93 -14.03
N HIS A 165 0.28 -7.95 -14.74
CA HIS A 165 -1.08 -7.48 -14.49
C HIS A 165 -1.74 -6.92 -15.75
N GLY A 166 -3.06 -6.82 -15.70
CA GLY A 166 -3.82 -6.15 -16.74
C GLY A 166 -5.32 -6.22 -16.54
N LYS A 167 -6.04 -5.67 -17.52
CA LYS A 167 -7.49 -5.73 -17.62
C LYS A 167 -7.90 -6.41 -18.91
N LEU A 168 -8.91 -7.27 -18.85
CA LEU A 168 -9.41 -8.08 -19.95
C LEU A 168 -10.92 -7.82 -20.15
N PHE A 169 -11.41 -8.15 -21.34
CA PHE A 169 -12.84 -8.10 -21.69
C PHE A 169 -13.48 -6.72 -21.44
N HIS A 170 -12.90 -5.67 -22.01
CA HIS A 170 -13.37 -4.28 -21.84
C HIS A 170 -13.47 -3.87 -20.36
N ASP A 171 -12.40 -4.10 -19.60
CA ASP A 171 -12.26 -3.80 -18.17
C ASP A 171 -13.17 -4.61 -17.22
N PHE A 172 -13.89 -5.62 -17.72
CA PHE A 172 -14.71 -6.51 -16.88
C PHE A 172 -13.88 -7.31 -15.88
N LEU A 173 -12.64 -7.67 -16.21
CA LEU A 173 -11.77 -8.48 -15.34
C LEU A 173 -10.40 -7.81 -15.19
N GLN A 174 -9.97 -7.58 -13.96
CA GLN A 174 -8.59 -7.20 -13.62
C GLN A 174 -7.90 -8.37 -12.91
N TYR A 175 -6.67 -8.65 -13.34
CA TYR A 175 -5.82 -9.66 -12.71
C TYR A 175 -4.45 -9.08 -12.38
N LYS A 176 -3.87 -9.56 -11.28
CA LYS A 176 -2.48 -9.29 -10.90
C LYS A 176 -1.86 -10.56 -10.34
N PHE A 177 -0.64 -10.84 -10.76
CA PHE A 177 0.17 -11.94 -10.24
C PHE A 177 1.56 -11.41 -9.95
N ALA A 178 2.00 -11.51 -8.70
CA ALA A 178 3.27 -10.97 -8.25
C ALA A 178 4.13 -12.02 -7.53
N VAL A 179 5.45 -11.86 -7.68
CA VAL A 179 6.47 -12.58 -6.92
C VAL A 179 7.34 -11.55 -6.23
N MET A 180 7.39 -11.58 -4.90
CA MET A 180 8.00 -10.53 -4.07
C MET A 180 8.89 -11.13 -2.97
N ASN A 181 9.79 -10.33 -2.39
CA ASN A 181 10.74 -10.78 -1.37
C ASN A 181 10.08 -11.26 -0.06
N GLY A 182 8.91 -10.74 0.28
CA GLY A 182 8.15 -11.13 1.47
C GLY A 182 8.68 -10.59 2.79
N GLN A 183 9.60 -9.61 2.77
CA GLN A 183 10.04 -8.84 3.97
C GLN A 183 9.51 -7.41 4.00
N GLY A 184 9.02 -6.92 2.86
CA GLY A 184 8.45 -5.60 2.73
C GLY A 184 9.44 -4.49 2.42
N LEU A 185 8.91 -3.27 2.51
CA LEU A 185 9.50 -2.01 2.09
C LEU A 185 10.98 -1.82 2.51
N ASN A 186 11.80 -1.39 1.56
CA ASN A 186 13.23 -1.03 1.70
C ASN A 186 14.08 -2.10 2.40
N THR A 187 13.65 -3.38 2.34
CA THR A 187 14.26 -4.44 3.12
C THR A 187 14.75 -5.56 2.22
N LYS A 188 16.02 -5.94 2.39
CA LYS A 188 16.58 -7.13 1.75
C LYS A 188 15.90 -8.38 2.34
N ASP A 189 15.59 -9.33 1.46
CA ASP A 189 15.07 -10.61 1.91
C ASP A 189 16.03 -11.31 2.89
N LYS A 190 15.46 -11.84 3.97
CA LYS A 190 16.16 -12.54 5.04
C LYS A 190 15.99 -14.06 4.95
N ASN A 191 15.32 -14.55 3.90
CA ASN A 191 15.29 -15.96 3.54
C ASN A 191 15.45 -16.16 2.01
N SER A 192 15.33 -17.40 1.53
CA SER A 192 15.51 -17.77 0.12
C SER A 192 14.21 -18.02 -0.64
N GLN A 193 13.06 -17.97 0.04
CA GLN A 193 11.75 -18.17 -0.57
C GLN A 193 11.20 -16.83 -1.04
N LYS A 194 10.15 -16.85 -1.85
CA LYS A 194 9.47 -15.65 -2.32
C LYS A 194 7.99 -15.76 -2.00
N ASP A 195 7.37 -14.62 -1.73
CA ASP A 195 5.94 -14.54 -1.65
C ASP A 195 5.35 -14.56 -3.06
N VAL A 196 4.35 -15.43 -3.25
CA VAL A 196 3.50 -15.46 -4.43
C VAL A 196 2.17 -14.83 -4.07
N ILE A 197 1.77 -13.83 -4.84
CA ILE A 197 0.55 -13.06 -4.62
C ILE A 197 -0.31 -13.14 -5.88
N GLY A 198 -1.58 -13.46 -5.69
CA GLY A 198 -2.59 -13.41 -6.75
C GLY A 198 -3.73 -12.49 -6.36
N ASN A 199 -4.24 -11.73 -7.31
CA ASN A 199 -5.37 -10.82 -7.15
C ASN A 199 -6.27 -10.91 -8.37
N LEU A 200 -7.58 -10.99 -8.13
CA LEU A 200 -8.59 -11.02 -9.18
C LEU A 200 -9.77 -10.13 -8.76
N MET A 201 -10.11 -9.17 -9.60
CA MET A 201 -11.26 -8.28 -9.43
C MET A 201 -12.15 -8.34 -10.68
N VAL A 202 -13.44 -8.53 -10.47
CA VAL A 202 -14.47 -8.51 -11.51
C VAL A 202 -15.27 -7.22 -11.36
N TYR A 203 -15.59 -6.59 -12.50
CA TYR A 203 -16.36 -5.37 -12.61
C TYR A 203 -17.60 -5.62 -13.47
N PRO A 204 -18.69 -6.19 -12.89
CA PRO A 204 -19.91 -6.48 -13.64
C PRO A 204 -20.52 -5.23 -14.28
N ASN A 205 -20.29 -4.07 -13.67
CA ASN A 205 -20.72 -2.77 -14.16
C ASN A 205 -19.85 -1.65 -13.53
N LYS A 206 -20.20 -0.39 -13.79
CA LYS A 206 -19.44 0.78 -13.31
C LYS A 206 -19.53 1.03 -11.80
N TRP A 207 -20.52 0.48 -11.11
CA TRP A 207 -20.81 0.77 -9.71
C TRP A 207 -20.51 -0.41 -8.78
N LEU A 208 -20.28 -1.61 -9.30
CA LEU A 208 -19.98 -2.81 -8.52
C LEU A 208 -18.63 -3.39 -8.94
N SER A 209 -17.82 -3.75 -7.95
CA SER A 209 -16.68 -4.64 -8.13
C SER A 209 -16.62 -5.66 -7.02
N VAL A 210 -16.20 -6.87 -7.34
CA VAL A 210 -16.04 -7.98 -6.39
C VAL A 210 -14.77 -8.74 -6.72
N GLY A 211 -14.11 -9.27 -5.71
CA GLY A 211 -12.89 -10.01 -5.96
C GLY A 211 -12.19 -10.45 -4.69
N GLY A 212 -10.95 -10.86 -4.87
CA GLY A 212 -10.15 -11.37 -3.78
C GLY A 212 -8.70 -11.51 -4.16
N SER A 213 -7.90 -11.80 -3.14
CA SER A 213 -6.47 -11.94 -3.29
C SER A 213 -5.91 -12.94 -2.30
N PHE A 214 -4.72 -13.46 -2.56
CA PHE A 214 -4.02 -14.34 -1.62
C PHE A 214 -2.53 -14.03 -1.58
N ILE A 215 -1.90 -14.35 -0.45
CA ILE A 215 -0.45 -14.43 -0.30
C ILE A 215 -0.09 -15.84 0.12
N ARG A 216 0.91 -16.42 -0.53
CA ARG A 216 1.54 -17.66 -0.10
C ARG A 216 3.05 -17.52 -0.17
N GLY A 217 3.72 -17.72 0.96
CA GLY A 217 5.18 -17.71 1.02
C GLY A 217 5.70 -17.95 2.41
N THR A 218 6.89 -17.42 2.70
CA THR A 218 7.58 -17.61 3.98
C THR A 218 8.14 -16.27 4.44
N GLY A 219 7.64 -15.77 5.57
CA GLY A 219 8.20 -14.58 6.21
C GLY A 219 9.42 -14.93 7.06
N HIS A 220 10.22 -13.91 7.39
CA HIS A 220 11.28 -14.01 8.39
C HIS A 220 11.03 -12.99 9.48
N ALA A 221 10.81 -13.46 10.71
CA ALA A 221 10.38 -12.59 11.80
C ALA A 221 11.47 -11.58 12.19
N ILE A 222 11.15 -10.29 12.16
CA ILE A 222 12.06 -9.23 12.64
C ILE A 222 11.87 -8.90 14.13
N GLY A 223 10.80 -9.42 14.72
CA GLY A 223 10.44 -9.26 16.12
C GLY A 223 9.57 -10.41 16.60
N ASP A 224 9.44 -10.53 17.92
CA ASP A 224 8.64 -11.57 18.55
C ASP A 224 7.14 -11.32 18.32
N SER A 225 6.44 -12.36 17.87
CA SER A 225 5.00 -12.33 17.69
C SER A 225 4.30 -12.23 19.04
N GLN A 226 3.29 -11.36 19.11
CA GLN A 226 2.40 -11.28 20.26
C GLN A 226 1.39 -12.42 20.32
N TYR A 227 1.10 -13.06 19.18
CA TYR A 227 -0.06 -13.96 19.05
C TYR A 227 0.29 -15.38 18.61
N SER A 228 1.46 -15.60 18.02
CA SER A 228 1.79 -16.88 17.36
C SER A 228 2.98 -17.63 17.93
N GLY A 229 3.67 -17.04 18.93
CA GLY A 229 4.89 -17.61 19.50
C GLY A 229 6.08 -17.65 18.54
N ILE A 230 5.96 -17.08 17.33
CA ILE A 230 7.08 -16.90 16.41
C ILE A 230 8.10 -15.95 17.05
N LYS A 231 9.36 -16.37 17.07
CA LYS A 231 10.48 -15.58 17.62
C LYS A 231 11.24 -14.83 16.53
N ALA A 232 11.84 -13.70 16.90
CA ALA A 232 12.72 -12.97 16.01
C ALA A 232 13.81 -13.89 15.43
N GLY A 233 14.05 -13.78 14.12
CA GLY A 233 14.99 -14.63 13.37
C GLY A 233 14.38 -15.93 12.82
N GLU A 234 13.15 -16.29 13.20
CA GLU A 234 12.51 -17.51 12.68
C GLU A 234 11.86 -17.28 11.32
N ASN A 235 11.98 -18.28 10.45
CA ASN A 235 11.14 -18.38 9.28
C ASN A 235 9.75 -18.92 9.66
N TYR A 236 8.72 -18.41 9.01
CA TYR A 236 7.35 -18.88 9.22
C TYR A 236 6.56 -18.94 7.92
N ALA A 237 5.80 -20.01 7.72
CA ALA A 237 4.91 -20.13 6.59
C ALA A 237 3.77 -19.12 6.71
N LYS A 238 3.50 -18.40 5.61
CA LYS A 238 2.48 -17.36 5.50
C LYS A 238 1.46 -17.78 4.45
N LYS A 239 0.19 -17.89 4.85
CA LYS A 239 -0.95 -18.20 3.96
C LYS A 239 -2.08 -17.24 4.30
N ARG A 240 -2.37 -16.29 3.43
CA ARG A 240 -3.36 -15.23 3.68
C ARG A 240 -4.30 -15.12 2.49
N LEU A 241 -5.57 -14.84 2.74
CA LEU A 241 -6.64 -14.74 1.74
C LEU A 241 -7.53 -13.54 2.08
N SER A 242 -7.98 -12.83 1.06
CA SER A 242 -9.04 -11.82 1.16
C SER A 242 -10.12 -12.05 0.12
N LEU A 243 -11.36 -11.72 0.49
CA LEU A 243 -12.54 -11.72 -0.38
C LEU A 243 -13.41 -10.51 -0.04
N GLY A 244 -13.77 -9.70 -1.03
CA GLY A 244 -14.48 -8.46 -0.78
C GLY A 244 -15.19 -7.89 -2.00
N GLY A 245 -15.81 -6.74 -1.78
CA GLY A 245 -16.52 -6.00 -2.80
C GLY A 245 -16.59 -4.51 -2.50
N VAL A 246 -16.81 -3.74 -3.57
CA VAL A 246 -16.98 -2.29 -3.53
C VAL A 246 -18.21 -1.92 -4.33
N VAL A 247 -19.06 -1.09 -3.73
CA VAL A 247 -20.18 -0.42 -4.38
C VAL A 247 -19.89 1.08 -4.39
N THR A 248 -19.80 1.67 -5.58
CA THR A 248 -19.58 3.11 -5.76
C THR A 248 -20.66 3.71 -6.63
N THR A 249 -21.40 4.67 -6.09
CA THR A 249 -22.39 5.49 -6.80
C THR A 249 -22.03 6.98 -6.65
N SER A 250 -22.83 7.87 -7.24
CA SER A 250 -22.64 9.32 -7.09
C SER A 250 -22.93 9.84 -5.68
N ALA A 251 -23.75 9.15 -4.90
CA ALA A 251 -24.22 9.57 -3.57
C ALA A 251 -23.68 8.69 -2.43
N PHE A 252 -23.18 7.50 -2.74
CA PHE A 252 -22.82 6.48 -1.74
C PHE A 252 -21.61 5.67 -2.20
N ASN A 253 -20.68 5.44 -1.27
CA ASN A 253 -19.58 4.49 -1.42
C ASN A 253 -19.66 3.47 -0.28
N PHE A 254 -19.42 2.20 -0.59
CA PHE A 254 -19.29 1.14 0.38
C PHE A 254 -18.26 0.12 -0.05
N ARG A 255 -17.48 -0.34 0.92
CA ARG A 255 -16.43 -1.33 0.75
C ARG A 255 -16.48 -2.31 1.91
N THR A 256 -16.37 -3.59 1.58
CA THR A 256 -16.30 -4.65 2.59
C THR A 256 -15.33 -5.73 2.15
N GLU A 257 -14.63 -6.32 3.10
CA GLU A 257 -13.72 -7.42 2.85
C GLU A 257 -13.63 -8.33 4.08
N TYR A 258 -13.60 -9.63 3.83
CA TYR A 258 -13.21 -10.66 4.80
C TYR A 258 -11.78 -11.09 4.52
N LEU A 259 -10.99 -11.20 5.59
CA LEU A 259 -9.61 -11.62 5.53
C LEU A 259 -9.37 -12.82 6.45
N ALA A 260 -8.59 -13.78 5.99
CA ALA A 260 -8.15 -14.92 6.77
C ALA A 260 -6.64 -15.10 6.63
N GLY A 261 -5.95 -15.25 7.76
CA GLY A 261 -4.52 -15.51 7.82
C GLY A 261 -4.22 -16.84 8.50
N LYS A 262 -3.16 -17.50 8.05
CA LYS A 262 -2.50 -18.59 8.76
C LYS A 262 -1.00 -18.38 8.71
N ASP A 263 -0.45 -17.93 9.83
CA ASP A 263 0.99 -17.73 10.03
C ASP A 263 1.51 -18.81 10.97
N ARG A 264 2.41 -19.66 10.45
CA ARG A 264 2.77 -20.96 11.05
C ARG A 264 1.52 -21.81 11.32
N ASN A 265 1.12 -21.93 12.59
CA ASN A 265 -0.03 -22.72 13.04
C ASN A 265 -1.17 -21.84 13.57
N VAL A 266 -0.95 -20.53 13.72
CA VAL A 266 -1.94 -19.60 14.24
C VAL A 266 -2.80 -19.08 13.10
N LYS A 267 -4.11 -19.09 13.34
CA LYS A 267 -5.12 -18.60 12.40
C LYS A 267 -5.64 -17.27 12.89
N SER A 268 -5.69 -16.29 12.01
CA SER A 268 -6.30 -14.98 12.24
C SER A 268 -7.45 -14.78 11.27
N GLU A 269 -8.40 -13.94 11.64
CA GLU A 269 -9.46 -13.51 10.74
C GLU A 269 -9.89 -12.08 11.05
N GLY A 270 -10.43 -11.42 10.04
CA GLY A 270 -11.01 -10.12 10.20
C GLY A 270 -12.02 -9.82 9.12
N PHE A 271 -12.85 -8.82 9.41
CA PHE A 271 -13.90 -8.38 8.52
C PHE A 271 -14.11 -6.90 8.74
N TYR A 272 -14.29 -6.15 7.66
CA TYR A 272 -14.71 -4.76 7.78
C TYR A 272 -15.79 -4.42 6.78
N ALA A 273 -16.55 -3.38 7.12
CA ALA A 273 -17.54 -2.75 6.27
C ALA A 273 -17.46 -1.25 6.50
N THR A 274 -16.97 -0.53 5.50
CA THR A 274 -16.73 0.92 5.53
C THR A 274 -17.57 1.57 4.45
N GLY A 275 -18.28 2.64 4.77
CA GLY A 275 -19.04 3.38 3.78
C GLY A 275 -19.14 4.86 4.08
N SER A 276 -19.50 5.60 3.05
CA SER A 276 -19.83 7.02 3.13
C SER A 276 -21.07 7.33 2.31
N VAL A 277 -21.85 8.28 2.80
CA VAL A 277 -23.04 8.80 2.12
C VAL A 277 -22.97 10.31 2.07
N ARG A 278 -23.23 10.88 0.89
CA ARG A 278 -23.32 12.32 0.70
C ARG A 278 -24.62 12.82 1.32
N LEU A 279 -24.51 13.64 2.36
CA LEU A 279 -25.67 14.25 3.01
C LEU A 279 -26.07 15.55 2.30
N LEU A 280 -25.08 16.38 1.99
CA LEU A 280 -25.23 17.67 1.31
C LEU A 280 -24.10 17.84 0.30
N GLN A 281 -24.14 18.89 -0.51
CA GLN A 281 -23.03 19.20 -1.41
C GLN A 281 -21.72 19.33 -0.61
N ASN A 282 -20.70 18.59 -1.02
CA ASN A 282 -19.36 18.53 -0.41
C ASN A 282 -19.31 17.99 1.03
N PHE A 283 -20.39 17.43 1.55
CA PHE A 283 -20.46 16.95 2.92
C PHE A 283 -20.93 15.50 2.97
N ASP A 284 -20.07 14.63 3.48
CA ASP A 284 -20.35 13.19 3.58
C ASP A 284 -20.33 12.74 5.04
N PHE A 285 -21.26 11.86 5.39
CA PHE A 285 -21.22 11.07 6.61
C PHE A 285 -20.49 9.76 6.34
N ILE A 286 -19.70 9.32 7.31
CA ILE A 286 -18.87 8.12 7.26
C ILE A 286 -19.30 7.20 8.40
N ALA A 287 -19.45 5.92 8.09
CA ALA A 287 -19.62 4.87 9.07
C ALA A 287 -18.73 3.68 8.72
N SER A 288 -18.16 3.04 9.75
CA SER A 288 -17.39 1.82 9.57
C SER A 288 -17.53 0.89 10.76
N PHE A 289 -17.57 -0.40 10.45
CA PHE A 289 -17.39 -1.48 11.40
C PHE A 289 -16.15 -2.28 10.99
N ASP A 290 -15.28 -2.57 11.95
CA ASP A 290 -14.05 -3.32 11.73
C ASP A 290 -13.84 -4.33 12.86
N TYR A 291 -13.77 -5.60 12.51
CA TYR A 291 -13.55 -6.73 13.39
C TYR A 291 -12.21 -7.38 13.07
N PHE A 292 -11.43 -7.66 14.12
CA PHE A 292 -10.21 -8.43 13.98
C PHE A 292 -9.96 -9.39 15.15
N ASN A 293 -9.59 -10.62 14.80
CA ASN A 293 -9.08 -11.63 15.71
C ASN A 293 -7.70 -12.11 15.21
N PRO A 294 -6.61 -11.72 15.88
CA PRO A 294 -5.26 -12.12 15.47
C PRO A 294 -4.92 -13.58 15.79
N ASN A 295 -5.68 -14.26 16.66
CA ASN A 295 -5.50 -15.66 16.96
C ASN A 295 -6.82 -16.30 17.41
N LYS A 296 -7.44 -17.08 16.51
CA LYS A 296 -8.71 -17.78 16.75
C LYS A 296 -8.70 -18.78 17.90
N ALA A 297 -7.54 -19.16 18.41
CA ALA A 297 -7.40 -20.04 19.58
C ALA A 297 -7.20 -19.27 20.89
N ALA A 298 -6.92 -17.97 20.82
CA ALA A 298 -6.82 -17.09 21.97
C ALA A 298 -8.18 -16.42 22.26
N ASP A 299 -8.40 -16.05 23.51
CA ASP A 299 -9.55 -15.25 23.91
C ASP A 299 -9.21 -13.77 23.78
N PHE A 300 -8.86 -13.32 22.56
CA PHE A 300 -8.65 -11.90 22.26
C PHE A 300 -9.21 -11.54 20.89
N LYS A 301 -10.02 -10.49 20.84
CA LYS A 301 -10.58 -9.91 19.61
C LYS A 301 -10.95 -8.45 19.83
N GLN A 302 -10.98 -7.67 18.76
CA GLN A 302 -11.34 -6.25 18.82
C GLN A 302 -12.36 -5.90 17.75
N ASN A 303 -13.38 -5.13 18.15
CA ASN A 303 -14.31 -4.47 17.25
C ASN A 303 -14.07 -2.95 17.32
N ASN A 304 -14.04 -2.28 16.18
CA ASN A 304 -14.05 -0.83 16.10
C ASN A 304 -15.34 -0.37 15.44
N TYR A 305 -16.05 0.54 16.12
CA TYR A 305 -17.23 1.22 15.60
C TYR A 305 -16.86 2.67 15.33
N ILE A 306 -16.93 3.09 14.07
CA ILE A 306 -16.46 4.39 13.64
C ILE A 306 -17.63 5.17 13.03
N ALA A 307 -17.79 6.41 13.45
CA ALA A 307 -18.69 7.38 12.85
C ALA A 307 -17.95 8.70 12.64
N GLY A 308 -18.25 9.39 11.54
CA GLY A 308 -17.57 10.64 11.25
C GLY A 308 -18.19 11.46 10.14
N LEU A 309 -17.61 12.63 9.94
CA LEU A 309 -18.03 13.62 8.96
C LEU A 309 -16.81 14.05 8.15
N GLN A 310 -17.01 14.33 6.87
CA GLN A 310 -16.00 14.97 6.04
C GLN A 310 -16.59 16.09 5.19
N TYR A 311 -15.85 17.18 5.08
CA TYR A 311 -16.19 18.34 4.26
C TYR A 311 -15.09 18.62 3.23
N TRP A 312 -15.47 18.62 1.96
CA TRP A 312 -14.57 18.89 0.83
C TRP A 312 -14.61 20.37 0.46
N PHE A 313 -13.68 21.16 1.01
CA PHE A 313 -13.61 22.60 0.73
C PHE A 313 -13.00 22.93 -0.63
N TYR A 314 -12.30 21.98 -1.26
CA TYR A 314 -11.73 22.08 -2.60
C TYR A 314 -11.59 20.67 -3.21
N PRO A 315 -11.56 20.48 -4.54
CA PRO A 315 -11.30 19.17 -5.13
C PRO A 315 -10.07 18.49 -4.51
N ARG A 316 -10.27 17.28 -3.95
CA ARG A 316 -9.24 16.46 -3.28
C ARG A 316 -8.70 17.01 -1.94
N CYS A 317 -9.22 18.13 -1.45
CA CYS A 317 -8.88 18.69 -0.15
C CYS A 317 -10.09 18.63 0.78
N ARG A 318 -9.89 18.12 2.00
CA ARG A 318 -10.99 17.90 2.96
C ARG A 318 -10.57 18.14 4.40
N VAL A 319 -11.55 18.46 5.22
CA VAL A 319 -11.48 18.37 6.68
C VAL A 319 -12.33 17.18 7.12
N GLN A 320 -11.85 16.41 8.08
CA GLN A 320 -12.53 15.24 8.61
C GLN A 320 -12.54 15.29 10.13
N ALA A 321 -13.61 14.78 10.72
CA ALA A 321 -13.72 14.49 12.15
C ALA A 321 -14.34 13.11 12.34
N GLN A 322 -13.72 12.27 13.17
CA GLN A 322 -14.14 10.89 13.40
C GLN A 322 -14.07 10.54 14.87
N TYR A 323 -15.05 9.77 15.31
CA TYR A 323 -15.06 9.09 16.60
C TYR A 323 -15.01 7.59 16.37
N THR A 324 -14.15 6.90 17.11
CA THR A 324 -14.01 5.46 17.10
C THR A 324 -14.18 4.94 18.52
N PHE A 325 -15.11 4.01 18.70
CA PHE A 325 -15.20 3.19 19.90
C PHE A 325 -14.51 1.85 19.65
N CYS A 326 -13.43 1.60 20.39
CA CYS A 326 -12.63 0.38 20.35
C CYS A 326 -13.11 -0.56 21.45
N ASP A 327 -13.93 -1.53 21.08
CA ASP A 327 -14.45 -2.59 21.94
C ASP A 327 -13.47 -3.78 21.96
N LYS A 328 -12.71 -3.92 23.04
CA LYS A 328 -11.66 -4.93 23.20
C LYS A 328 -12.20 -6.06 24.06
N LYS A 329 -12.20 -7.28 23.53
CA LYS A 329 -12.67 -8.46 24.24
C LYS A 329 -11.51 -9.34 24.64
N GLY A 330 -11.53 -9.76 25.91
CA GLY A 330 -10.57 -10.70 26.48
C GLY A 330 -9.30 -10.05 27.04
N ASP A 331 -8.46 -10.86 27.69
CA ASP A 331 -7.20 -10.45 28.34
C ASP A 331 -7.27 -9.25 29.30
N GLY A 332 -8.46 -8.95 29.85
CA GLY A 332 -8.67 -7.83 30.78
C GLY A 332 -8.41 -6.45 30.16
N GLN A 333 -8.35 -6.36 28.83
CA GLN A 333 -8.17 -5.10 28.14
C GLN A 333 -9.41 -4.22 28.29
N LYS A 334 -9.18 -2.92 28.50
CA LYS A 334 -10.26 -1.94 28.56
C LYS A 334 -10.57 -1.43 27.17
N ASP A 335 -11.86 -1.25 26.94
CA ASP A 335 -12.37 -0.50 25.80
C ASP A 335 -11.77 0.91 25.80
N SER A 336 -11.70 1.52 24.61
CA SER A 336 -11.21 2.89 24.48
C SER A 336 -11.97 3.69 23.44
N ASN A 337 -11.84 5.00 23.54
CA ASN A 337 -12.43 6.03 22.73
C ASN A 337 -11.32 6.79 22.03
N LEU A 338 -11.45 6.91 20.72
CA LEU A 338 -10.51 7.62 19.87
C LEU A 338 -11.26 8.73 19.13
N ILE A 339 -10.82 9.97 19.32
CA ILE A 339 -11.32 11.14 18.61
C ILE A 339 -10.22 11.65 17.69
N GLN A 340 -10.56 11.83 16.42
CA GLN A 340 -9.61 12.28 15.41
C GLN A 340 -10.17 13.43 14.60
N ALA A 341 -9.30 14.37 14.28
CA ALA A 341 -9.55 15.38 13.25
C ALA A 341 -8.39 15.36 12.25
N GLN A 342 -8.67 15.61 10.98
CA GLN A 342 -7.65 15.67 9.93
C GLN A 342 -7.97 16.74 8.90
N VAL A 343 -6.96 17.50 8.50
CA VAL A 343 -6.97 18.30 7.28
C VAL A 343 -6.09 17.61 6.24
N GLN A 344 -6.64 17.38 5.06
CA GLN A 344 -5.95 16.84 3.90
C GLN A 344 -5.91 17.90 2.80
N VAL A 345 -4.71 18.15 2.27
CA VAL A 345 -4.49 18.96 1.08
C VAL A 345 -3.78 18.10 0.05
N ARG A 346 -4.34 18.00 -1.16
CA ARG A 346 -3.76 17.24 -2.27
C ARG A 346 -3.71 18.11 -3.53
N PHE A 347 -2.55 18.12 -4.19
CA PHE A 347 -2.28 18.89 -5.39
C PHE A 347 -1.81 18.00 -6.54
#